data_AF-A9BU82-F1
#
_entry.id   AF-A9BU82-F1
#
_cell.length_a   1.000
_cell.length_b   1.000
_cell.length_c   1.000
_cell.angle_alpha   90.00
_cell.angle_beta   90.00
_cell.angle_gamma   90.00
#
_symmetry.space_group_name_H-M   'P 1'
#
loop_
_entity.id
_entity.type
_entity.pdbx_description
1 polymer ?
#
loop_
_entity_poly.entity_id
_entity_poly.type
_entity_poly.pdbx_seq_one_letter_code
_entity_poly.pdbx_strand_id
1 'polypeptide(L)' 'MAGSALSILSDHAIKSIYHSVDSQLELDRTSVVYFLNPDLNKNYSSFYKRKLINFSRHIQENHISFGNAEIN' A
#
# COMPACT_ATOMS: atom_id res chain seq x y z
N MET A 1 -7.87 -3.86 5.29
CA MET A 1 -7.64 -2.40 5.23
C MET A 1 -7.17 -2.05 3.82
N ALA A 2 -7.55 -0.89 3.27
CA ALA A 2 -7.08 -0.47 1.94
C ALA A 2 -5.65 0.10 2.04
N GLY A 3 -4.71 -0.49 1.28
CA GLY A 3 -3.35 0.02 1.14
C GLY A 3 -3.19 1.05 0.03
N SER A 4 -1.98 1.63 -0.09
CA SER A 4 -1.64 2.63 -1.11
C SER A 4 -1.83 2.12 -2.55
N ALA A 5 -1.50 0.84 -2.82
CA ALA A 5 -1.70 0.21 -4.12
C ALA A 5 -3.15 0.33 -4.63
N LEU A 6 -4.13 0.02 -3.78
CA LEU A 6 -5.55 0.10 -4.13
C LEU A 6 -5.99 1.56 -4.33
N SER A 7 -5.45 2.49 -3.54
CA SER A 7 -5.69 3.92 -3.72
C SER A 7 -5.23 4.41 -5.09
N ILE A 8 -4.03 4.03 -5.52
CA ILE A 8 -3.50 4.40 -6.83
C ILE A 8 -4.31 3.74 -7.96
N LEU A 9 -4.56 2.44 -7.87
CA LEU A 9 -5.30 1.70 -8.90
C LEU A 9 -6.75 2.18 -9.05
N SER A 10 -7.36 2.70 -7.97
CA SER A 10 -8.72 3.23 -7.98
C SER A 10 -8.83 4.72 -8.32
N ASP A 11 -7.79 5.34 -8.89
CA ASP A 11 -7.76 6.79 -9.15
C ASP A 11 -8.07 7.63 -7.90
N HIS A 12 -7.64 7.15 -6.73
CA HIS A 12 -7.92 7.70 -5.40
C HIS A 12 -9.40 7.73 -4.99
N ALA A 13 -10.28 6.98 -5.67
CA ALA A 13 -11.65 6.77 -5.22
C ALA A 13 -11.71 5.97 -3.91
N ILE A 14 -10.78 5.03 -3.71
CA ILE A 14 -10.61 4.30 -2.45
C ILE A 14 -9.41 4.90 -1.71
N LYS A 15 -9.63 5.50 -0.54
CA LYS A 15 -8.54 6.07 0.26
C LYS A 15 -7.76 4.97 1.01
N SER A 16 -6.44 5.13 1.11
CA SER A 16 -5.62 4.29 1.98
C SER A 16 -5.94 4.55 3.44
N ILE A 17 -5.92 3.50 4.26
CA ILE A 17 -6.25 3.58 5.68
C ILE A 17 -4.95 3.65 6.50
N TYR A 18 -4.72 4.80 7.14
CA TYR A 18 -3.68 4.95 8.14
C TYR A 18 -4.12 4.31 9.45
N HIS A 19 -3.25 3.51 10.04
CA HIS A 19 -3.50 2.82 11.30
C HIS A 19 -2.20 2.73 12.09
N SER A 20 -2.33 2.70 13.41
CA SER A 20 -1.23 2.50 14.33
C SER A 20 -1.66 1.50 15.40
N VAL A 21 -0.66 0.97 16.08
CA VAL A 21 -0.84 0.11 17.23
C VAL A 21 -0.42 0.91 18.44
N ASP A 22 -1.32 1.04 19.41
CA ASP A 22 -0.96 1.58 20.72
C ASP A 22 -0.21 0.50 21.52
N SER A 23 0.98 0.87 21.99
CA SER A 23 1.84 0.01 22.82
C SER A 23 1.69 0.28 24.32
N GLN A 24 0.82 1.21 24.74
CA GLN A 24 0.61 1.57 26.15
C GLN A 24 -0.44 0.70 26.86
N LEU A 25 -1.12 -0.19 26.14
CA LEU A 25 -2.04 -1.16 26.74
C LEU A 25 -1.24 -2.29 27.38
N GLU A 26 -1.36 -2.47 28.69
CA GLU A 26 -0.80 -3.60 29.45
C GLU A 26 -1.58 -4.90 29.17
N LEU A 27 -1.60 -5.32 27.92
CA LEU A 27 -2.22 -6.56 27.45
C LEU A 27 -1.29 -7.23 26.44
N ASP A 28 -0.98 -8.50 26.69
CA ASP A 28 -0.28 -9.31 25.70
C ASP A 28 -1.13 -9.44 24.44
N ARG A 29 -0.62 -8.90 23.33
CA ARG A 29 -1.35 -8.88 22.06
C ARG A 29 -0.53 -9.48 20.93
N THR A 30 -1.03 -10.58 20.39
CA THR A 30 -0.52 -11.18 19.15
C THR A 30 -1.46 -10.84 18.01
N SER A 31 -0.91 -10.51 16.85
CA SER A 31 -1.71 -10.17 15.66
C SER A 31 -0.97 -10.60 14.39
N VAL A 32 -1.73 -10.95 13.36
CA VAL A 32 -1.21 -11.30 12.04
C VAL A 32 -1.80 -10.34 11.03
N VAL A 33 -0.94 -9.79 10.17
CA VAL A 33 -1.35 -8.93 9.06
C VAL A 33 -0.93 -9.61 7.76
N TYR A 34 -1.91 -9.81 6.86
CA TYR A 34 -1.66 -10.35 5.53
C TYR A 34 -1.73 -9.23 4.48
N PHE A 35 -0.74 -9.20 3.60
CA PHE A 35 -0.65 -8.24 2.50
C PHE A 35 -0.77 -8.98 1.17
N LEU A 36 -1.76 -8.58 0.36
CA LEU A 36 -1.90 -9.04 -1.02
C LEU A 36 -1.46 -7.93 -1.96
N ASN A 37 -0.27 -8.07 -2.54
CA ASN A 37 0.32 -7.05 -3.39
C ASN A 37 0.27 -7.46 -4.87
N PRO A 38 0.02 -6.51 -5.80
CA PRO A 38 0.18 -6.77 -7.22
C PRO A 38 1.64 -7.06 -7.57
N ASP A 39 1.86 -7.84 -8.63
CA ASP A 39 3.18 -8.11 -9.19
C ASP A 39 3.82 -6.81 -9.72
N LEU A 40 4.97 -6.42 -9.17
CA LEU A 40 5.67 -5.18 -9.51
C LEU A 40 6.26 -5.18 -10.92
N ASN A 41 6.44 -6.36 -11.52
CA ASN A 41 6.99 -6.51 -12.87
C ASN A 41 5.94 -6.32 -13.97
N LYS A 42 4.68 -6.08 -13.60
CA LYS A 42 3.57 -5.88 -14.54
C LYS A 42 3.17 -4.42 -14.61
N ASN A 43 2.68 -4.07 -15.80
CA ASN A 43 2.06 -2.77 -16.04
C ASN A 43 0.58 -2.83 -15.68
N TYR A 44 0.10 -1.79 -14.99
CA TYR A 44 -1.30 -1.66 -14.61
C TYR A 44 -1.88 -0.38 -15.19
N SER A 45 -3.17 -0.42 -15.50
CA SER A 45 -3.97 0.77 -15.72
C SER A 45 -4.89 0.99 -14.51
N SER A 46 -5.24 2.25 -14.24
CA SER A 46 -6.24 2.56 -13.23
C SER A 46 -7.61 2.03 -13.62
N PHE A 47 -8.45 1.74 -12.64
CA PHE A 47 -9.75 1.10 -12.86
C PHE A 47 -10.74 2.02 -13.56
N TYR A 48 -10.76 3.30 -13.19
CA TYR A 48 -11.79 4.24 -13.66
C TYR A 48 -11.30 5.07 -14.83
N LYS A 49 -10.15 5.75 -14.68
CA LYS A 49 -9.61 6.61 -15.75
C LYS A 49 -8.86 5.82 -16.83
N ARG A 50 -8.61 4.53 -16.61
CA ARG A 50 -7.87 3.64 -17.53
C ARG A 50 -6.49 4.19 -17.91
N LYS A 51 -5.89 5.01 -17.04
CA LYS A 51 -4.58 5.61 -17.26
C LYS A 51 -3.51 4.59 -16.94
N LEU A 52 -2.49 4.47 -17.80
CA LEU A 52 -1.31 3.65 -17.49
C LEU A 52 -0.60 4.22 -16.25
N ILE A 53 -0.32 3.37 -15.28
CA ILE A 53 0.32 3.73 -14.02
C ILE A 53 1.75 3.19 -14.04
N ASN A 54 2.72 4.02 -13.67
CA ASN A 54 4.04 3.53 -13.27
C ASN A 54 3.96 2.96 -11.85
N PHE A 55 3.40 1.75 -11.76
CA PHE A 55 2.99 1.16 -10.49
C PHE A 55 4.18 0.88 -9.58
N SER A 56 5.25 0.28 -10.11
CA SER A 56 6.48 -0.02 -9.36
C SER A 56 7.07 1.24 -8.73
N ARG A 57 7.16 2.34 -9.48
CA ARG A 57 7.64 3.62 -8.95
C ARG A 57 6.80 4.12 -7.79
N HIS A 58 5.47 4.14 -7.92
CA HIS A 58 4.61 4.63 -6.85
C HIS A 58 4.66 3.75 -5.60
N ILE A 59 4.78 2.43 -5.76
CA ILE A 59 4.95 1.52 -4.61
C ILE A 59 6.30 1.76 -3.94
N GLN A 60 7.38 1.91 -4.71
CA GLN A 60 8.71 2.24 -4.19
C GLN A 60 8.70 3.55 -3.38
N GLU A 61 8.12 4.61 -3.93
CA GLU A 61 8.00 5.92 -3.25
C GLU A 61 7.24 5.80 -1.92
N ASN A 62 6.13 5.06 -1.90
CA ASN A 62 5.37 4.82 -0.68
C ASN A 62 6.12 3.95 0.34
N HIS A 63 6.85 2.94 -0.13
CA HIS A 63 7.64 2.04 0.70
C HIS A 63 8.76 2.79 1.43
N ILE A 64 9.49 3.63 0.71
CA ILE A 64 10.55 4.48 1.27
C ILE A 64 9.95 5.53 2.21
N SER A 65 8.84 6.17 1.83
CA SER A 65 8.18 7.19 2.66
C SER A 65 7.65 6.64 3.99
N PHE A 66 7.36 5.33 4.04
CA PHE A 66 7.00 4.63 5.27
C PHE A 66 8.22 4.35 6.18
N GLY A 67 9.44 4.56 5.69
CA GLY A 67 10.69 4.36 6.42
C GLY A 67 11.41 3.05 6.12
N ASN A 68 10.97 2.31 5.09
CA ASN A 68 11.62 1.06 4.70
C ASN A 68 12.77 1.30 3.71
N ALA A 69 13.68 0.32 3.58
CA ALA A 69 14.73 0.32 2.57
C ALA A 69 14.17 0.18 1.14
N GLU A 70 14.99 0.41 0.12
CA GLU A 70 14.58 0.21 -1.28
C GLU A 70 14.18 -1.24 -1.57
N ILE A 71 13.15 -1.43 -2.42
CA ILE A 71 12.80 -2.75 -2.97
C ILE A 71 13.77 -3.04 -4.12
N ASN A 72 14.57 -4.11 -3.99
CA ASN A 72 15.48 -4.61 -5.03
C ASN A 72 14.76 -5.44 -6.09
#